data_AF-A0AAE4NV06-F1
#
_entry.id   AF-A0AAE4NV06-F1
#
_cell.length_a   1.000
_cell.length_b   1.000
_cell.length_c   1.000
_cell.angle_alpha   90.00
_cell.angle_beta   90.00
_cell.angle_gamma   90.00
#
_symmetry.space_group_name_H-M   'P 1'
#
loop_
_entity.id
_entity.type
_entity.pdbx_description
1 polymer ?
#
loop_
_entity_poly.entity_id
_entity_poly.type
_entity_poly.pdbx_seq_one_letter_code
_entity_poly.pdbx_strand_id
1 'polypeptide(L)'
;MARRATKAVSVLVLSLVFLGLVSAMTLEDIKNIAAAPAQEGDIQFTWWDQWLNSSIQLGDGRTIWMQTNFWNIVGGQGEVFMKFIKSTEEVAFYVNLSNVQTQWGGIAWATPEVIIDGRAPAQWWGDKPPVGGYSYLQLPLPASNVSQYEGIWVKVKYDVARRNDTLVRYGINIWFEDKGSGAPIGEIYVPFFDDFGGIVGDRREVGEVTSTVILNGEMKNIKFTIQRALSGGGWGVLLFMPQEQLPASGEVIIDIKPMIDKVVEQLSDFFGMPVENQQWTSISIGSYSGSQGTAFNYGWILHDARILSPSEVSEIIAPPTTTTTTTTTTTTTTTTTRPTTTTTTSQPTTTATTPKTTTTTTTTTTTTATTTTTSQSMTTTTTTTTTTTQSTTSKPTTTTTTTTTTTTTSKGGGGICGPAAIIGLAVIPLLLGKRH
;
A
#
# COMPACT_ATOMS: atom_id res chain seq x y z
N MET A 1 18.50 42.39 56.37
CA MET A 1 18.65 41.09 55.69
C MET A 1 17.31 40.69 55.10
N ALA A 2 17.10 40.89 53.80
CA ALA A 2 15.89 40.43 53.11
C ALA A 2 16.30 39.94 51.72
N ARG A 3 16.40 38.62 51.56
CA ARG A 3 16.72 37.96 50.29
C ARG A 3 15.49 38.02 49.39
N ARG A 4 15.59 38.76 48.28
CA ARG A 4 14.62 38.67 47.16
C ARG A 4 14.88 37.35 46.43
N ALA A 5 13.91 36.44 46.53
CA ALA A 5 13.86 35.22 45.73
C ALA A 5 13.34 35.57 44.33
N THR A 6 14.21 35.49 43.34
CA THR A 6 13.84 35.61 41.92
C THR A 6 13.15 34.31 41.51
N LYS A 7 11.82 34.35 41.39
CA LYS A 7 11.05 33.24 40.80
C LYS A 7 11.35 33.18 39.30
N ALA A 8 12.12 32.19 38.88
CA ALA A 8 12.21 31.79 37.49
C ALA A 8 10.85 31.18 37.09
N VAL A 9 10.11 31.90 36.26
CA VAL A 9 8.93 31.36 35.56
C VAL A 9 9.46 30.58 34.37
N SER A 10 9.66 29.27 34.56
CA SER A 10 9.86 28.35 33.45
C SER A 10 8.56 28.26 32.67
N VAL A 11 8.50 28.94 31.53
CA VAL A 11 7.46 28.74 30.53
C VAL A 11 7.71 27.37 29.91
N LEU A 12 7.05 26.34 30.46
CA LEU A 12 6.96 25.03 29.84
C LEU A 12 6.05 25.18 28.61
N VAL A 13 6.64 25.41 27.45
CA VAL A 13 5.95 25.25 26.17
C VAL A 13 5.70 23.76 26.01
N LEU A 14 4.55 23.32 26.52
CA LEU A 14 4.01 22.00 26.25
C LEU A 14 3.56 22.01 24.79
N SER A 15 4.51 21.76 23.88
CA SER A 15 4.19 21.40 22.50
C SER A 15 3.40 20.10 22.56
N LEU A 16 2.08 20.22 22.67
CA LEU A 16 1.12 19.20 22.28
C LEU A 16 1.37 18.93 20.81
N VAL A 17 2.34 18.06 20.54
CA VAL A 17 2.39 17.32 19.29
C VAL A 17 1.10 16.52 19.30
N PHE A 18 0.06 17.09 18.69
CA PHE A 18 -1.08 16.35 18.20
C PHE A 18 -0.52 15.38 17.16
N LEU A 19 0.09 14.29 17.64
CA LEU A 19 0.19 13.05 16.90
C LEU A 19 -1.27 12.72 16.61
N GLY A 20 -1.72 13.10 15.42
CA GLY A 20 -3.06 12.83 14.94
C GLY A 20 -3.22 11.32 14.96
N LEU A 21 -3.73 10.80 16.07
CA LEU A 21 -4.20 9.44 16.19
C LEU A 21 -5.41 9.38 15.26
N VAL A 22 -5.14 9.11 13.98
CA VAL A 22 -6.17 8.72 13.04
C VAL A 22 -6.80 7.48 13.66
N SER A 23 -8.02 7.64 14.17
CA SER A 23 -8.74 6.52 14.74
C SER A 23 -9.03 5.55 13.61
N ALA A 24 -8.56 4.31 13.76
CA ALA A 24 -8.82 3.25 12.79
C ALA A 24 -10.33 3.14 12.55
N MET A 25 -10.73 2.99 11.28
CA MET A 25 -12.15 2.90 10.94
C MET A 25 -12.80 1.68 11.58
N THR A 26 -14.04 1.83 12.03
CA THR A 26 -14.81 0.67 12.51
C THR A 26 -15.39 -0.11 11.34
N LEU A 27 -15.76 -1.35 11.61
CA LEU A 27 -16.42 -2.21 10.64
C LEU A 27 -17.76 -1.62 10.15
N GLU A 28 -18.47 -0.88 11.00
CA GLU A 28 -19.70 -0.18 10.64
C GLU A 28 -19.43 1.02 9.72
N ASP A 29 -18.34 1.77 9.96
CA ASP A 29 -17.95 2.87 9.07
C ASP A 29 -17.62 2.35 7.66
N ILE A 30 -16.84 1.26 7.59
CA ILE A 30 -16.49 0.61 6.32
C ILE A 30 -17.74 0.09 5.60
N LYS A 31 -18.66 -0.55 6.34
CA LYS A 31 -19.95 -0.99 5.79
C LYS A 31 -20.72 0.17 5.19
N ASN A 32 -20.87 1.27 5.93
CA ASN A 32 -21.65 2.42 5.51
C ASN A 32 -21.10 3.05 4.22
N ILE A 33 -19.78 3.02 4.02
CA ILE A 33 -19.13 3.49 2.79
C ILE A 33 -19.33 2.49 1.64
N ALA A 34 -19.03 1.20 1.86
CA ALA A 34 -19.10 0.18 0.83
C ALA A 34 -20.54 -0.10 0.35
N ALA A 35 -21.52 -0.05 1.26
CA ALA A 35 -22.93 -0.30 1.00
C ALA A 35 -23.70 0.95 0.55
N ALA A 36 -23.12 2.16 0.64
CA ALA A 36 -23.77 3.38 0.19
C ALA A 36 -24.15 3.28 -1.30
N PRO A 37 -25.36 3.71 -1.70
CA PRO A 37 -25.77 3.70 -3.10
C PRO A 37 -24.71 4.30 -4.02
N ALA A 38 -24.41 3.63 -5.13
CA ALA A 38 -23.50 4.13 -6.15
C ALA A 38 -23.96 5.51 -6.68
N GLN A 39 -23.04 6.47 -6.68
CA GLN A 39 -23.21 7.77 -7.31
C GLN A 39 -22.76 7.72 -8.78
N GLU A 40 -22.93 8.81 -9.52
CA GLU A 40 -22.48 8.89 -10.90
C GLU A 40 -20.95 8.66 -11.00
N GLY A 41 -20.55 7.67 -11.80
CA GLY A 41 -19.16 7.28 -11.99
C GLY A 41 -18.64 6.24 -10.99
N ASP A 42 -19.35 5.99 -9.89
CA ASP A 42 -19.02 4.88 -8.98
C ASP A 42 -19.20 3.54 -9.71
N ILE A 43 -18.43 2.54 -9.27
CA ILE A 43 -18.61 1.16 -9.69
C ILE A 43 -18.83 0.34 -8.43
N GLN A 44 -19.89 -0.47 -8.39
CA GLN A 44 -20.22 -1.24 -7.20
C GLN A 44 -20.60 -2.68 -7.59
N PHE A 45 -20.01 -3.61 -6.87
CA PHE A 45 -20.32 -5.03 -6.92
C PHE A 45 -21.16 -5.43 -5.73
N THR A 46 -22.04 -6.39 -5.99
CA THR A 46 -22.67 -7.21 -4.97
C THR A 46 -22.37 -8.67 -5.24
N TRP A 47 -22.70 -9.53 -4.27
CA TRP A 47 -22.37 -10.96 -4.14
C TRP A 47 -22.04 -11.79 -5.41
N TRP A 48 -22.76 -11.65 -6.53
CA TRP A 48 -22.53 -12.48 -7.73
C TRP A 48 -21.67 -11.80 -8.81
N ASP A 49 -21.46 -10.49 -8.72
CA ASP A 49 -20.68 -9.72 -9.68
C ASP A 49 -19.21 -9.79 -9.26
N GLN A 50 -18.49 -10.78 -9.78
CA GLN A 50 -17.10 -11.01 -9.37
C GLN A 50 -16.07 -10.28 -10.24
N TRP A 51 -16.49 -9.75 -11.40
CA TRP A 51 -15.56 -9.28 -12.43
C TRP A 51 -16.02 -7.97 -13.07
N LEU A 52 -15.08 -7.07 -13.32
CA LEU A 52 -15.30 -5.91 -14.18
C LEU A 52 -15.38 -6.35 -15.66
N ASN A 53 -16.03 -5.53 -16.48
CA ASN A 53 -15.95 -5.62 -17.94
C ASN A 53 -14.81 -4.76 -18.52
N SER A 54 -14.38 -3.74 -17.78
CA SER A 54 -13.37 -2.77 -18.19
C SER A 54 -12.58 -2.29 -16.97
N SER A 55 -11.35 -1.86 -17.19
CA SER A 55 -10.55 -1.21 -16.16
C SER A 55 -11.18 0.11 -15.69
N ILE A 56 -10.82 0.52 -14.48
CA ILE A 56 -11.26 1.77 -13.87
C ILE A 56 -10.20 2.83 -14.16
N GLN A 57 -10.61 3.96 -14.75
CA GLN A 57 -9.73 5.08 -15.05
C GLN A 57 -9.67 6.07 -13.86
N LEU A 58 -8.46 6.27 -13.33
CA LEU A 58 -8.16 7.25 -12.30
C LEU A 58 -7.93 8.64 -12.90
N GLY A 59 -8.05 9.68 -12.07
CA GLY A 59 -7.97 11.09 -12.45
C GLY A 59 -6.58 11.52 -12.89
N ASP A 60 -5.54 10.76 -12.52
CA ASP A 60 -4.15 11.00 -12.90
C ASP A 60 -3.70 10.22 -14.15
N GLY A 61 -4.62 9.55 -14.84
CA GLY A 61 -4.33 8.79 -16.06
C GLY A 61 -4.00 7.32 -15.82
N ARG A 62 -3.81 6.88 -14.57
CA ARG A 62 -3.63 5.45 -14.25
C ARG A 62 -4.95 4.68 -14.38
N THR A 63 -4.82 3.36 -14.47
CA THR A 63 -5.94 2.42 -14.46
C THR A 63 -5.76 1.38 -13.39
N ILE A 64 -6.86 0.92 -12.80
CA ILE A 64 -6.89 -0.18 -11.82
C ILE A 64 -7.95 -1.21 -12.20
N TRP A 65 -7.87 -2.40 -11.59
CA TRP A 65 -8.89 -3.43 -11.67
C TRP A 65 -9.26 -3.89 -10.27
N MET A 66 -10.55 -4.04 -9.98
CA MET A 66 -10.99 -4.55 -8.68
C MET A 66 -11.85 -5.81 -8.85
N GLN A 67 -11.78 -6.73 -7.89
CA GLN A 67 -12.51 -7.99 -7.92
C GLN A 67 -12.74 -8.52 -6.50
N THR A 68 -13.88 -9.18 -6.28
CA THR A 68 -14.20 -9.82 -4.99
C THR A 68 -13.50 -11.17 -4.82
N ASN A 69 -13.23 -11.86 -5.94
CA ASN A 69 -12.43 -13.09 -6.03
C ASN A 69 -12.75 -14.14 -4.93
N PHE A 70 -14.00 -14.59 -4.92
CA PHE A 70 -14.50 -15.62 -4.00
C PHE A 70 -14.21 -17.03 -4.51
N TRP A 71 -12.93 -17.33 -4.73
CA TRP A 71 -12.47 -18.53 -5.42
C TRP A 71 -12.94 -19.84 -4.76
N ASN A 72 -13.07 -19.91 -3.43
CA ASN A 72 -13.50 -21.12 -2.72
C ASN A 72 -14.97 -21.09 -2.28
N ILE A 73 -15.68 -19.98 -2.40
CA ILE A 73 -17.04 -19.85 -1.85
C ILE A 73 -18.06 -20.22 -2.93
N VAL A 74 -18.88 -21.24 -2.65
CA VAL A 74 -19.96 -21.70 -3.56
C VAL A 74 -21.34 -21.34 -3.06
N GLY A 75 -21.45 -20.91 -1.79
CA GLY A 75 -22.71 -20.52 -1.19
C GLY A 75 -22.52 -19.84 0.15
N GLY A 76 -23.55 -19.14 0.60
CA GLY A 76 -23.56 -18.41 1.86
C GLY A 76 -24.78 -17.49 1.95
N GLN A 77 -24.99 -16.90 3.12
CA GLN A 77 -26.05 -15.93 3.38
C GLN A 77 -25.45 -14.66 3.97
N GLY A 78 -25.89 -13.51 3.47
CA GLY A 78 -25.48 -12.21 4.00
C GLY A 78 -25.28 -11.20 2.89
N GLU A 79 -24.32 -10.30 3.10
CA GLU A 79 -24.09 -9.16 2.24
C GLU A 79 -22.60 -9.04 1.90
N VAL A 80 -22.36 -8.63 0.66
CA VAL A 80 -21.03 -8.30 0.13
C VAL A 80 -21.16 -7.07 -0.72
N PHE A 81 -20.24 -6.14 -0.48
CA PHE A 81 -20.08 -4.93 -1.26
C PHE A 81 -18.61 -4.74 -1.60
N MET A 82 -18.35 -4.37 -2.84
CA MET A 82 -17.08 -3.81 -3.24
C MET A 82 -17.37 -2.59 -4.10
N LYS A 83 -16.83 -1.43 -3.75
CA LYS A 83 -17.19 -0.17 -4.37
C LYS A 83 -15.95 0.66 -4.67
N PHE A 84 -15.82 1.09 -5.92
CA PHE A 84 -14.97 2.21 -6.30
C PHE A 84 -15.79 3.50 -6.23
N ILE A 85 -15.25 4.51 -5.53
CA ILE A 85 -15.90 5.80 -5.29
C ILE A 85 -15.24 6.84 -6.18
N LYS A 86 -15.92 7.35 -7.20
CA LYS A 86 -15.25 8.17 -8.23
C LYS A 86 -14.77 9.52 -7.71
N SER A 87 -15.45 10.09 -6.73
CA SER A 87 -15.14 11.42 -6.19
C SER A 87 -13.87 11.45 -5.34
N THR A 88 -13.53 10.33 -4.69
CA THR A 88 -12.35 10.19 -3.83
C THR A 88 -11.29 9.25 -4.40
N GLU A 89 -11.65 8.47 -5.43
CA GLU A 89 -10.86 7.40 -6.04
C GLU A 89 -10.47 6.28 -5.07
N GLU A 90 -11.26 6.11 -4.02
CA GLU A 90 -11.10 5.07 -3.01
C GLU A 90 -11.80 3.78 -3.43
N VAL A 91 -11.31 2.65 -2.92
CA VAL A 91 -11.98 1.35 -3.06
C VAL A 91 -12.36 0.83 -1.67
N ALA A 92 -13.64 0.57 -1.45
CA ALA A 92 -14.16 0.01 -0.22
C ALA A 92 -14.64 -1.42 -0.44
N PHE A 93 -14.32 -2.32 0.48
CA PHE A 93 -14.82 -3.69 0.50
C PHE A 93 -15.44 -3.99 1.87
N TYR A 94 -16.59 -4.63 1.86
CA TYR A 94 -17.25 -5.13 3.05
C TYR A 94 -17.87 -6.49 2.78
N VAL A 95 -17.74 -7.39 3.75
CA VAL A 95 -18.38 -8.70 3.73
C VAL A 95 -18.90 -9.04 5.11
N ASN A 96 -20.13 -9.56 5.15
CA ASN A 96 -20.70 -10.17 6.34
C ASN A 96 -21.52 -11.38 5.91
N LEU A 97 -20.90 -12.55 6.02
CA LEU A 97 -21.49 -13.81 5.57
C LEU A 97 -21.58 -14.80 6.70
N SER A 98 -22.61 -15.62 6.61
CA SER A 98 -22.89 -16.76 7.47
C SER A 98 -23.23 -17.98 6.62
N ASN A 99 -23.14 -19.17 7.22
CA ASN A 99 -23.41 -20.44 6.55
C ASN A 99 -22.61 -20.60 5.24
N VAL A 100 -21.37 -20.10 5.23
CA VAL A 100 -20.47 -20.17 4.08
C VAL A 100 -20.22 -21.64 3.74
N GLN A 101 -20.49 -21.98 2.48
CA GLN A 101 -20.21 -23.27 1.88
C GLN A 101 -19.01 -23.11 0.96
N THR A 102 -18.02 -23.99 1.14
CA THR A 102 -16.79 -23.94 0.36
C THR A 102 -16.69 -25.11 -0.61
N GLN A 103 -16.07 -24.88 -1.76
CA GLN A 103 -15.86 -25.92 -2.78
C GLN A 103 -14.84 -26.97 -2.31
N TRP A 104 -13.77 -26.53 -1.63
CA TRP A 104 -12.63 -27.38 -1.27
C TRP A 104 -12.39 -27.48 0.25
N GLY A 105 -13.32 -27.00 1.09
CA GLY A 105 -13.10 -26.93 2.53
C GLY A 105 -12.06 -25.88 2.90
N GLY A 106 -11.37 -26.11 4.03
CA GLY A 106 -10.33 -25.22 4.53
C GLY A 106 -10.85 -23.94 5.18
N ILE A 107 -9.92 -23.12 5.68
CA ILE A 107 -10.21 -21.89 6.43
C ILE A 107 -9.97 -20.61 5.62
N ALA A 108 -9.56 -20.74 4.36
CA ALA A 108 -9.28 -19.65 3.45
C ALA A 108 -10.16 -19.75 2.21
N TRP A 109 -10.85 -18.65 1.89
CA TRP A 109 -12.04 -18.70 1.07
C TRP A 109 -12.08 -17.70 -0.08
N ALA A 110 -11.45 -16.53 0.10
CA ALA A 110 -11.60 -15.40 -0.79
C ALA A 110 -10.36 -14.50 -0.78
N THR A 111 -10.12 -13.84 -1.91
CA THR A 111 -9.03 -12.87 -2.09
C THR A 111 -9.50 -11.56 -2.73
N PRO A 112 -10.47 -10.81 -2.13
CA PRO A 112 -10.89 -9.54 -2.69
C PRO A 112 -9.71 -8.58 -2.77
N GLU A 113 -9.52 -7.97 -3.94
CA GLU A 113 -8.29 -7.26 -4.27
C GLU A 113 -8.48 -6.20 -5.36
N VAL A 114 -7.53 -5.27 -5.40
CA VAL A 114 -7.36 -4.25 -6.42
C VAL A 114 -6.00 -4.44 -7.08
N ILE A 115 -5.97 -4.85 -8.34
CA ILE A 115 -4.75 -4.88 -9.16
C ILE A 115 -4.43 -3.44 -9.55
N ILE A 116 -3.25 -2.97 -9.13
CA ILE A 116 -2.82 -1.59 -9.36
C ILE A 116 -1.83 -1.48 -10.52
N ASP A 117 -1.18 -2.58 -10.92
CA ASP A 117 -0.32 -2.69 -12.09
C ASP A 117 -0.34 -4.12 -12.65
N GLY A 118 -0.36 -4.24 -13.98
CA GLY A 118 -0.33 -5.51 -14.69
C GLY A 118 -1.67 -6.21 -14.78
N ARG A 119 -1.65 -7.54 -14.64
CA ARG A 119 -2.82 -8.42 -14.76
C ARG A 119 -2.64 -9.73 -14.00
N ALA A 120 -3.74 -10.41 -13.72
CA ALA A 120 -3.67 -11.82 -13.32
C ALA A 120 -2.98 -12.67 -14.41
N PRO A 121 -2.57 -13.91 -14.08
CA PRO A 121 -2.04 -14.85 -15.07
C PRO A 121 -2.93 -14.94 -16.32
N ALA A 122 -2.31 -14.97 -17.51
CA ALA A 122 -3.01 -14.81 -18.79
C ALA A 122 -4.05 -15.90 -19.01
N GLN A 123 -3.79 -17.12 -18.51
CA GLN A 123 -4.74 -18.23 -18.54
C GLN A 123 -6.09 -17.89 -17.87
N TRP A 124 -6.08 -17.02 -16.85
CA TRP A 124 -7.29 -16.57 -16.15
C TRP A 124 -7.78 -15.21 -16.63
N TRP A 125 -6.84 -14.32 -16.99
CA TRP A 125 -7.14 -12.95 -17.40
C TRP A 125 -7.81 -12.88 -18.78
N GLY A 126 -7.40 -13.76 -19.70
CA GLY A 126 -7.79 -13.73 -21.10
C GLY A 126 -7.22 -12.49 -21.82
N ASP A 127 -7.97 -11.99 -22.80
CA ASP A 127 -7.52 -10.92 -23.70
C ASP A 127 -7.70 -9.49 -23.14
N LYS A 128 -8.00 -9.36 -21.84
CA LYS A 128 -8.18 -8.05 -21.22
C LYS A 128 -6.83 -7.31 -21.17
N PRO A 129 -6.79 -5.99 -21.40
CA PRO A 129 -5.55 -5.23 -21.26
C PRO A 129 -5.05 -5.28 -19.80
N PRO A 130 -3.73 -5.22 -19.56
CA PRO A 130 -3.22 -4.96 -18.23
C PRO A 130 -3.62 -3.56 -17.75
N VAL A 131 -3.72 -3.39 -16.44
CA VAL A 131 -3.92 -2.09 -15.78
C VAL A 131 -2.58 -1.52 -15.32
N GLY A 132 -2.58 -0.28 -14.82
CA GLY A 132 -1.36 0.43 -14.45
C GLY A 132 -1.30 1.80 -15.11
N GLY A 133 -0.21 2.11 -15.81
CA GLY A 133 0.05 3.45 -16.36
C GLY A 133 1.20 4.18 -15.67
N TYR A 134 2.07 3.45 -14.97
CA TYR A 134 3.29 4.01 -14.42
C TYR A 134 4.35 4.13 -15.52
N SER A 135 5.14 5.20 -15.43
CA SER A 135 6.27 5.42 -16.35
C SER A 135 7.51 4.60 -15.96
N TYR A 136 7.64 4.25 -14.69
CA TYR A 136 8.83 3.59 -14.14
C TYR A 136 8.76 2.05 -14.25
N LEU A 137 7.63 1.45 -13.88
CA LEU A 137 7.42 0.00 -13.90
C LEU A 137 6.14 -0.31 -14.67
N GLN A 138 6.19 -1.27 -15.59
CA GLN A 138 5.01 -1.77 -16.29
C GLN A 138 5.02 -3.29 -16.26
N LEU A 139 3.94 -3.85 -15.74
CA LEU A 139 3.70 -5.29 -15.75
C LEU A 139 2.72 -5.66 -16.89
N PRO A 140 2.85 -6.86 -17.48
CA PRO A 140 3.80 -7.93 -17.15
C PRO A 140 5.26 -7.67 -17.55
N LEU A 141 6.21 -8.11 -16.72
CA LEU A 141 7.66 -7.92 -16.89
C LEU A 141 8.39 -9.28 -16.87
N PRO A 142 9.30 -9.57 -17.83
CA PRO A 142 10.17 -10.75 -17.73
C PRO A 142 11.01 -10.73 -16.45
N ALA A 143 11.07 -11.84 -15.72
CA ALA A 143 11.77 -11.91 -14.43
C ALA A 143 13.27 -11.54 -14.53
N SER A 144 13.91 -11.86 -15.66
CA SER A 144 15.29 -11.46 -15.96
C SER A 144 15.53 -9.96 -15.86
N ASN A 145 14.49 -9.15 -16.12
CA ASN A 145 14.58 -7.70 -16.15
C ASN A 145 14.39 -7.07 -14.77
N VAL A 146 14.03 -7.82 -13.73
CA VAL A 146 13.88 -7.28 -12.37
C VAL A 146 15.20 -6.66 -11.88
N SER A 147 16.34 -7.23 -12.28
CA SER A 147 17.67 -6.76 -11.91
C SER A 147 18.01 -5.32 -12.37
N GLN A 148 17.26 -4.75 -13.33
CA GLN A 148 17.49 -3.40 -13.83
C GLN A 148 16.97 -2.29 -12.88
N TYR A 149 16.15 -2.65 -11.90
CA TYR A 149 15.58 -1.71 -10.94
C TYR A 149 16.44 -1.65 -9.69
N GLU A 150 16.73 -0.46 -9.17
CA GLU A 150 17.44 -0.32 -7.89
C GLU A 150 16.51 -0.59 -6.69
N GLY A 151 15.24 -0.20 -6.82
CA GLY A 151 14.17 -0.44 -5.86
C GLY A 151 12.82 -0.39 -6.55
N ILE A 152 11.83 -1.03 -5.93
CA ILE A 152 10.44 -1.07 -6.41
C ILE A 152 9.55 -0.74 -5.23
N TRP A 153 9.16 0.52 -5.14
CA TRP A 153 8.45 1.05 -3.98
C TRP A 153 6.96 1.06 -4.20
N VAL A 154 6.23 0.36 -3.33
CA VAL A 154 4.77 0.32 -3.33
C VAL A 154 4.25 1.11 -2.14
N LYS A 155 3.42 2.12 -2.41
CA LYS A 155 2.68 2.89 -1.41
C LYS A 155 1.28 2.33 -1.27
N VAL A 156 0.83 2.14 -0.04
CA VAL A 156 -0.53 1.73 0.31
C VAL A 156 -1.01 2.49 1.53
N LYS A 157 -2.13 3.21 1.40
CA LYS A 157 -2.86 3.83 2.51
C LYS A 157 -4.22 3.17 2.65
N TYR A 158 -4.53 2.66 3.84
CA TYR A 158 -5.69 1.80 4.03
C TYR A 158 -6.20 1.76 5.47
N ASP A 159 -7.41 1.25 5.61
CA ASP A 159 -8.04 0.88 6.88
C ASP A 159 -8.61 -0.54 6.75
N VAL A 160 -8.39 -1.40 7.75
CA VAL A 160 -9.02 -2.73 7.85
C VAL A 160 -9.67 -2.90 9.21
N ALA A 161 -10.93 -3.33 9.20
CA ALA A 161 -11.66 -3.74 10.40
C ALA A 161 -12.20 -5.15 10.23
N ARG A 162 -12.14 -5.97 11.29
CA ARG A 162 -12.59 -7.35 11.26
C ARG A 162 -13.16 -7.80 12.59
N ARG A 163 -14.06 -8.79 12.54
CA ARG A 163 -14.52 -9.53 13.72
C ARG A 163 -13.41 -10.49 14.19
N ASN A 164 -13.33 -10.73 15.50
CA ASN A 164 -12.23 -11.53 16.10
C ASN A 164 -12.16 -12.99 15.63
N ASP A 165 -13.24 -13.55 15.08
CA ASP A 165 -13.29 -14.92 14.55
C ASP A 165 -13.16 -14.97 13.01
N THR A 166 -12.79 -13.85 12.40
CA THR A 166 -12.50 -13.73 10.97
C THR A 166 -10.99 -13.66 10.78
N LEU A 167 -10.47 -14.51 9.89
CA LEU A 167 -9.05 -14.54 9.56
C LEU A 167 -8.82 -13.66 8.33
N VAL A 168 -7.94 -12.68 8.48
CA VAL A 168 -7.54 -11.78 7.41
C VAL A 168 -6.02 -11.71 7.32
N ARG A 169 -5.53 -11.84 6.10
CA ARG A 169 -4.17 -11.47 5.70
C ARG A 169 -4.30 -10.35 4.69
N TYR A 170 -4.02 -9.12 5.10
CA TYR A 170 -4.10 -7.96 4.22
C TYR A 170 -2.71 -7.48 3.82
N GLY A 171 -2.51 -7.12 2.56
CA GLY A 171 -1.24 -6.62 2.05
C GLY A 171 -1.14 -6.68 0.54
N ILE A 172 0.08 -6.93 0.06
CA ILE A 172 0.38 -7.00 -1.37
C ILE A 172 0.27 -8.47 -1.82
N ASN A 173 -0.48 -8.72 -2.89
CA ASN A 173 -0.46 -10.00 -3.61
C ASN A 173 0.21 -9.81 -4.97
N ILE A 174 1.00 -10.79 -5.38
CA ILE A 174 1.79 -10.75 -6.62
C ILE A 174 1.64 -12.09 -7.32
N TRP A 175 1.52 -12.06 -8.64
CA TRP A 175 1.51 -13.26 -9.49
C TRP A 175 2.71 -13.35 -10.41
N PHE A 176 3.18 -14.57 -10.60
CA PHE A 176 4.10 -14.96 -11.67
C PHE A 176 3.44 -16.00 -12.57
N GLU A 177 3.72 -15.93 -13.86
CA GLU A 177 3.28 -16.90 -14.86
C GLU A 177 4.46 -17.47 -15.65
N ASP A 178 4.23 -18.63 -16.25
CA ASP A 178 5.07 -19.15 -17.31
C ASP A 178 4.83 -18.33 -18.58
N LYS A 179 5.88 -17.71 -19.10
CA LYS A 179 5.85 -16.81 -20.26
C LYS A 179 5.30 -17.47 -21.53
N GLY A 180 5.47 -18.79 -21.68
CA GLY A 180 5.04 -19.52 -22.88
C GLY A 180 3.55 -19.87 -22.86
N SER A 181 3.05 -20.33 -21.73
CA SER A 181 1.68 -20.84 -21.57
C SER A 181 0.72 -19.84 -20.93
N GLY A 182 1.23 -18.82 -20.23
CA GLY A 182 0.42 -17.93 -19.41
C GLY A 182 -0.13 -18.58 -18.13
N ALA A 183 0.32 -19.79 -17.81
CA ALA A 183 -0.11 -20.53 -16.63
C ALA A 183 0.52 -19.94 -15.36
N PRO A 184 -0.21 -19.89 -14.24
CA PRO A 184 0.34 -19.46 -12.96
C PRO A 184 1.50 -20.37 -12.53
N ILE A 185 2.60 -19.78 -12.10
CA ILE A 185 3.75 -20.52 -11.52
C ILE A 185 4.10 -20.05 -10.12
N GLY A 186 3.67 -18.84 -9.75
CA GLY A 186 3.95 -18.26 -8.44
C GLY A 186 2.79 -17.40 -7.94
N GLU A 187 2.37 -17.64 -6.71
CA GLU A 187 1.47 -16.81 -5.93
C GLU A 187 2.20 -16.30 -4.69
N ILE A 188 2.34 -14.98 -4.60
CA ILE A 188 3.24 -14.33 -3.63
C ILE A 188 2.41 -13.42 -2.74
N TYR A 189 2.65 -13.52 -1.44
CA TYR A 189 2.01 -12.70 -0.41
C TYR A 189 3.06 -11.91 0.36
N VAL A 190 2.89 -10.59 0.44
CA VAL A 190 3.64 -9.70 1.34
C VAL A 190 2.63 -9.04 2.29
N PRO A 191 2.18 -9.74 3.33
CA PRO A 191 1.20 -9.22 4.27
C PRO A 191 1.76 -8.07 5.10
N PHE A 192 0.88 -7.13 5.39
CA PHE A 192 1.07 -6.16 6.46
C PHE A 192 0.77 -6.81 7.80
N PHE A 193 -0.29 -7.62 7.85
CA PHE A 193 -0.57 -8.51 8.97
C PHE A 193 -1.17 -9.84 8.48
N ASP A 194 -1.07 -10.90 9.29
CA ASP A 194 -1.52 -12.25 8.93
C ASP A 194 -2.14 -13.02 10.11
N ASP A 195 -3.47 -13.16 10.13
CA ASP A 195 -4.17 -13.94 11.15
C ASP A 195 -4.04 -15.46 10.97
N PHE A 196 -3.60 -15.92 9.80
CA PHE A 196 -3.45 -17.36 9.53
C PHE A 196 -2.18 -17.95 10.17
N GLY A 197 -1.26 -17.09 10.64
CA GLY A 197 0.03 -17.52 11.18
C GLY A 197 0.87 -18.26 10.14
N GLY A 198 0.87 -17.79 8.89
CA GLY A 198 1.60 -18.39 7.78
C GLY A 198 0.72 -19.04 6.71
N ILE A 199 1.36 -19.69 5.73
CA ILE A 199 0.67 -20.43 4.66
C ILE A 199 -0.24 -21.51 5.27
N VAL A 200 -1.47 -21.64 4.80
CA VAL A 200 -2.39 -22.69 5.27
C VAL A 200 -1.99 -24.03 4.65
N GLY A 201 -1.68 -25.03 5.49
CA GLY A 201 -1.27 -26.37 5.05
C GLY A 201 0.24 -26.60 5.12
N ASP A 202 0.74 -27.55 4.33
CA ASP A 202 2.14 -27.96 4.33
C ASP A 202 3.03 -26.83 3.80
N ARG A 203 3.95 -26.37 4.67
CA ARG A 203 4.83 -25.24 4.39
C ARG A 203 6.23 -25.46 4.94
N ARG A 204 7.17 -24.71 4.40
CA ARG A 204 8.56 -24.68 4.87
C ARG A 204 9.06 -23.26 4.98
N GLU A 205 9.74 -22.95 6.07
CA GLU A 205 10.54 -21.72 6.16
C GLU A 205 11.84 -21.90 5.36
N VAL A 206 12.12 -20.97 4.45
CA VAL A 206 13.23 -21.07 3.49
C VAL A 206 14.26 -19.95 3.62
N GLY A 207 14.03 -18.99 4.52
CA GLY A 207 14.99 -17.94 4.81
C GLY A 207 14.34 -16.67 5.33
N GLU A 208 15.09 -15.58 5.26
CA GLU A 208 14.64 -14.25 5.65
C GLU A 208 15.08 -13.24 4.59
N VAL A 209 14.38 -12.10 4.52
CA VAL A 209 14.80 -10.93 3.75
C VAL A 209 14.52 -9.66 4.54
N THR A 210 15.40 -8.67 4.43
CA THR A 210 15.18 -7.35 5.03
C THR A 210 14.76 -6.38 3.93
N SER A 211 13.75 -5.56 4.21
CA SER A 211 13.30 -4.48 3.33
C SER A 211 13.12 -3.19 4.11
N THR A 212 13.32 -2.07 3.43
CA THR A 212 13.01 -0.75 3.98
C THR A 212 11.52 -0.46 3.85
N VAL A 213 10.91 -0.06 4.96
CA VAL A 213 9.49 0.23 5.09
C VAL A 213 9.32 1.57 5.78
N ILE A 214 8.51 2.45 5.23
CA ILE A 214 8.10 3.71 5.85
C ILE A 214 6.67 3.52 6.35
N LEU A 215 6.50 3.54 7.67
CA LEU A 215 5.22 3.37 8.34
C LEU A 215 4.77 4.72 8.90
N ASN A 216 3.69 5.28 8.34
CA ASN A 216 3.16 6.57 8.77
C ASN A 216 4.25 7.67 8.86
N GLY A 217 5.16 7.70 7.89
CA GLY A 217 6.30 8.62 7.83
C GLY A 217 7.55 8.19 8.59
N GLU A 218 7.53 7.08 9.34
CA GLU A 218 8.69 6.56 10.06
C GLU A 218 9.39 5.46 9.25
N MET A 219 10.64 5.71 8.82
CA MET A 219 11.45 4.73 8.12
C MET A 219 12.00 3.65 9.07
N LYS A 220 11.82 2.38 8.69
CA LYS A 220 12.27 1.18 9.41
C LYS A 220 12.87 0.17 8.43
N ASN A 221 13.77 -0.67 8.93
CA ASN A 221 14.20 -1.87 8.22
C ASN A 221 13.51 -3.08 8.85
N ILE A 222 12.58 -3.67 8.12
CA ILE A 222 11.74 -4.77 8.60
C ILE A 222 12.25 -6.07 8.00
N LYS A 223 12.38 -7.08 8.86
CA LYS A 223 12.77 -8.42 8.48
C LYS A 223 11.52 -9.26 8.24
N PHE A 224 11.54 -10.02 7.15
CA PHE A 224 10.46 -10.88 6.71
C PHE A 224 10.93 -12.33 6.67
N THR A 225 10.22 -13.21 7.37
CA THR A 225 10.42 -14.65 7.27
C THR A 225 9.76 -15.15 5.98
N ILE A 226 10.51 -15.92 5.19
CA ILE A 226 10.04 -16.46 3.91
C ILE A 226 9.51 -17.87 4.15
N GLN A 227 8.21 -18.06 3.95
CA GLN A 227 7.59 -19.37 3.86
C GLN A 227 7.33 -19.74 2.41
N ARG A 228 7.40 -21.04 2.12
CA ARG A 228 7.12 -21.59 0.80
C ARG A 228 6.23 -22.82 0.92
N ALA A 229 5.32 -22.98 -0.03
CA ALA A 229 4.51 -24.18 -0.22
C ALA A 229 4.27 -24.44 -1.72
N LEU A 230 3.69 -25.60 -2.03
CA LEU A 230 3.10 -25.87 -3.34
C LEU A 230 1.58 -25.77 -3.18
N SER A 231 0.91 -24.94 -3.99
CA SER A 231 -0.54 -24.87 -3.97
C SER A 231 -1.14 -26.18 -4.49
N GLY A 232 -2.39 -26.49 -4.10
CA GLY A 232 -3.13 -27.57 -4.74
C GLY A 232 -3.48 -27.29 -6.21
N GLY A 233 -3.13 -26.12 -6.75
CA GLY A 233 -3.20 -25.82 -8.18
C GLY A 233 -1.90 -26.12 -8.94
N GLY A 234 -0.83 -26.51 -8.24
CA GLY A 234 0.46 -26.87 -8.83
C GLY A 234 1.44 -25.72 -9.02
N TRP A 235 1.14 -24.51 -8.55
CA TRP A 235 2.06 -23.37 -8.55
C TRP A 235 2.75 -23.20 -7.20
N GLY A 236 3.90 -22.53 -7.20
CA GLY A 236 4.60 -22.17 -5.96
C GLY A 236 3.85 -21.10 -5.19
N VAL A 237 3.79 -21.23 -3.87
CA VAL A 237 3.30 -20.17 -2.98
C VAL A 237 4.47 -19.67 -2.16
N LEU A 238 4.70 -18.36 -2.14
CA LEU A 238 5.65 -17.72 -1.24
C LEU A 238 4.93 -16.70 -0.35
N LEU A 239 5.29 -16.69 0.91
CA LEU A 239 4.77 -15.73 1.89
C LEU A 239 5.95 -15.06 2.60
N PHE A 240 6.00 -13.74 2.52
CA PHE A 240 6.99 -12.89 3.19
C PHE A 240 6.33 -12.30 4.44
N MET A 241 6.37 -13.04 5.54
CA MET A 241 5.69 -12.65 6.77
C MET A 241 6.58 -11.70 7.59
N PRO A 242 6.13 -10.48 7.90
CA PRO A 242 6.93 -9.57 8.70
C PRO A 242 7.09 -10.11 10.13
N GLN A 243 8.27 -9.97 10.70
CA GLN A 243 8.53 -10.40 12.09
C GLN A 243 7.82 -9.51 13.12
N GLU A 244 7.49 -8.27 12.74
CA GLU A 244 6.62 -7.37 13.47
C GLU A 244 5.40 -7.05 12.60
N GLN A 245 4.20 -7.34 13.09
CA GLN A 245 2.96 -7.07 12.36
C GLN A 245 2.82 -5.56 12.14
N LEU A 246 2.54 -5.16 10.91
CA LEU A 246 2.25 -3.78 10.55
C LEU A 246 0.84 -3.41 11.04
N PRO A 247 0.55 -2.10 11.25
CA PRO A 247 -0.75 -1.68 11.78
C PRO A 247 -1.88 -2.07 10.81
N ALA A 248 -3.07 -2.38 11.33
CA ALA A 248 -4.24 -2.70 10.51
C ALA A 248 -4.82 -1.47 9.77
N SER A 249 -4.30 -0.27 10.03
CA SER A 249 -4.69 0.97 9.38
C SER A 249 -3.52 1.95 9.34
N GLY A 250 -3.41 2.73 8.27
CA GLY A 250 -2.35 3.72 8.08
C GLY A 250 -1.76 3.70 6.69
N GLU A 251 -0.58 4.30 6.58
CA GLU A 251 0.21 4.36 5.34
C GLU A 251 1.47 3.50 5.47
N VAL A 252 1.67 2.63 4.48
CA VAL A 252 2.84 1.76 4.32
C VAL A 252 3.46 2.06 2.96
N ILE A 253 4.74 2.41 2.97
CA ILE A 253 5.56 2.52 1.75
C ILE A 253 6.69 1.50 1.88
N ILE A 254 6.77 0.52 0.98
CA ILE A 254 7.68 -0.61 1.10
C ILE A 254 8.45 -0.84 -0.20
N ASP A 255 9.76 -1.07 -0.10
CA ASP A 255 10.55 -1.58 -1.21
C ASP A 255 10.38 -3.10 -1.34
N ILE A 256 9.65 -3.55 -2.35
CA ILE A 256 9.39 -4.97 -2.57
C ILE A 256 10.47 -5.65 -3.40
N LYS A 257 11.45 -4.91 -3.94
CA LYS A 257 12.53 -5.46 -4.79
C LYS A 257 13.25 -6.66 -4.12
N PRO A 258 13.63 -6.62 -2.82
CA PRO A 258 14.28 -7.77 -2.18
C PRO A 258 13.39 -9.02 -2.12
N MET A 259 12.07 -8.86 -1.98
CA MET A 259 11.13 -9.98 -2.02
C MET A 259 11.03 -10.56 -3.42
N ILE A 260 10.94 -9.70 -4.45
CA ILE A 260 10.87 -10.16 -5.85
C ILE A 260 12.14 -10.92 -6.23
N ASP A 261 13.33 -10.45 -5.84
CA ASP A 261 14.58 -11.18 -6.08
C ASP A 261 14.54 -12.59 -5.47
N LYS A 262 13.98 -12.72 -4.26
CA LYS A 262 13.79 -14.02 -3.60
C LYS A 262 12.75 -14.89 -4.29
N VAL A 263 11.70 -14.30 -4.87
CA VAL A 263 10.72 -15.07 -5.66
C VAL A 263 11.38 -15.68 -6.89
N VAL A 264 12.14 -14.88 -7.65
CA VAL A 264 12.82 -15.35 -8.87
C VAL A 264 13.81 -16.48 -8.55
N GLU A 265 14.60 -16.31 -7.47
CA GLU A 265 15.49 -17.34 -6.93
C GLU A 265 14.73 -18.64 -6.62
N GLN A 266 13.64 -18.55 -5.84
CA GLN A 266 12.92 -19.75 -5.39
C GLN A 266 12.15 -20.46 -6.51
N LEU A 267 11.60 -19.72 -7.47
CA LEU A 267 10.98 -20.29 -8.67
C LEU A 267 12.01 -21.04 -9.53
N SER A 268 13.21 -20.49 -9.67
CA SER A 268 14.31 -21.15 -10.39
C SER A 268 14.82 -22.38 -9.64
N ASP A 269 15.27 -22.19 -8.41
CA ASP A 269 16.07 -23.19 -7.70
C ASP A 269 15.25 -24.36 -7.18
N PHE A 270 14.02 -24.09 -6.73
CA PHE A 270 13.18 -25.12 -6.12
C PHE A 270 12.13 -25.68 -7.07
N PHE A 271 11.45 -24.83 -7.83
CA PHE A 271 10.43 -25.27 -8.76
C PHE A 271 11.00 -25.63 -10.14
N GLY A 272 12.30 -25.40 -10.36
CA GLY A 272 12.99 -25.77 -11.60
C GLY A 272 12.53 -24.93 -12.80
N MET A 273 11.96 -23.75 -12.56
CA MET A 273 11.45 -22.85 -13.59
C MET A 273 12.55 -21.88 -14.03
N PRO A 274 13.14 -22.03 -15.23
CA PRO A 274 14.22 -21.16 -15.66
C PRO A 274 13.77 -19.69 -15.70
N VAL A 275 14.65 -18.77 -15.29
CA VAL A 275 14.33 -17.33 -15.15
C VAL A 275 13.80 -16.73 -16.45
N GLU A 276 14.27 -17.19 -17.60
CA GLU A 276 13.82 -16.77 -18.93
C GLU A 276 12.36 -17.14 -19.25
N ASN A 277 11.81 -18.13 -18.54
CA ASN A 277 10.42 -18.57 -18.66
C ASN A 277 9.51 -17.91 -17.62
N GLN A 278 10.07 -17.21 -16.63
CA GLN A 278 9.28 -16.55 -15.60
C GLN A 278 8.86 -15.14 -16.07
N GLN A 279 7.59 -14.81 -15.85
CA GLN A 279 7.06 -13.48 -16.08
C GLN A 279 6.30 -13.00 -14.83
N TRP A 280 6.71 -11.86 -14.27
CA TRP A 280 5.98 -11.19 -13.21
C TRP A 280 4.78 -10.45 -13.83
N THR A 281 3.57 -10.74 -13.37
CA THR A 281 2.35 -10.30 -14.07
C THR A 281 1.56 -9.23 -13.36
N SER A 282 1.56 -9.20 -12.03
CA SER A 282 0.74 -8.22 -11.28
C SER A 282 1.32 -7.80 -9.94
N ILE A 283 0.88 -6.62 -9.52
CA ILE A 283 0.86 -6.16 -8.14
C ILE A 283 -0.60 -5.82 -7.80
N SER A 284 -1.14 -6.44 -6.76
CA SER A 284 -2.46 -6.12 -6.23
C SER A 284 -2.42 -5.87 -4.73
N ILE A 285 -3.39 -5.09 -4.24
CA ILE A 285 -3.62 -4.85 -2.82
C ILE A 285 -4.94 -5.51 -2.45
N GLY A 286 -4.96 -6.32 -1.40
CA GLY A 286 -6.18 -6.98 -0.99
C GLY A 286 -6.01 -7.86 0.24
N SER A 287 -7.00 -8.70 0.47
CA SER A 287 -7.02 -9.61 1.62
C SER A 287 -7.20 -11.05 1.22
N TYR A 288 -6.28 -11.93 1.60
CA TYR A 288 -6.56 -13.36 1.70
C TYR A 288 -7.35 -13.62 2.99
N SER A 289 -8.54 -14.21 2.88
CA SER A 289 -9.51 -14.17 3.97
C SER A 289 -10.34 -15.45 4.12
N GLY A 290 -10.83 -15.68 5.35
CA GLY A 290 -11.76 -16.75 5.66
C GLY A 290 -12.05 -16.84 7.16
N SER A 291 -12.36 -18.02 7.68
CA SER A 291 -12.59 -18.26 9.10
C SER A 291 -12.39 -19.73 9.48
N GLN A 292 -12.22 -19.99 10.77
CA GLN A 292 -12.30 -21.34 11.34
C GLN A 292 -13.75 -21.85 11.45
N GLY A 293 -14.74 -20.96 11.40
CA GLY A 293 -16.17 -21.28 11.44
C GLY A 293 -16.79 -21.32 10.04
N THR A 294 -18.07 -20.97 9.96
CA THR A 294 -18.83 -20.82 8.69
C THR A 294 -19.28 -19.39 8.45
N ALA A 295 -18.69 -18.44 9.17
CA ALA A 295 -19.03 -17.03 9.07
C ALA A 295 -17.75 -16.20 9.03
N PHE A 296 -17.73 -15.14 8.23
CA PHE A 296 -16.64 -14.17 8.24
C PHE A 296 -17.19 -12.78 7.97
N ASN A 297 -16.74 -11.82 8.78
CA ASN A 297 -17.22 -10.44 8.77
C ASN A 297 -16.04 -9.49 8.94
N TYR A 298 -15.72 -8.78 7.87
CA TYR A 298 -14.65 -7.79 7.82
C TYR A 298 -14.86 -6.82 6.67
N GLY A 299 -14.07 -5.76 6.65
CA GLY A 299 -13.99 -4.86 5.52
C GLY A 299 -12.68 -4.10 5.52
N TRP A 300 -12.40 -3.47 4.38
CA TRP A 300 -11.28 -2.56 4.25
C TRP A 300 -11.63 -1.38 3.33
N ILE A 301 -10.91 -0.29 3.50
CA ILE A 301 -10.89 0.83 2.56
C ILE A 301 -9.46 1.03 2.10
N LEU A 302 -9.29 1.13 0.78
CA LEU A 302 -8.04 1.46 0.11
C LEU A 302 -8.12 2.93 -0.31
N HIS A 303 -7.41 3.79 0.42
CA HIS A 303 -7.41 5.23 0.20
C HIS A 303 -6.45 5.66 -0.91
N ASP A 304 -5.31 4.99 -1.02
CA ASP A 304 -4.29 5.24 -2.04
C ASP A 304 -3.46 3.98 -2.22
N ALA A 305 -3.21 3.58 -3.46
CA ALA A 305 -2.32 2.49 -3.79
C ALA A 305 -1.62 2.76 -5.11
N ARG A 306 -0.29 2.74 -5.09
CA ARG A 306 0.51 3.07 -6.27
C ARG A 306 1.95 2.60 -6.18
N ILE A 307 2.56 2.40 -7.35
CA ILE A 307 4.01 2.27 -7.49
C ILE A 307 4.60 3.68 -7.55
N LEU A 308 5.60 3.95 -6.73
CA LEU A 308 6.28 5.24 -6.70
C LEU A 308 7.44 5.27 -7.70
N SER A 309 7.57 6.40 -8.39
CA SER A 309 8.75 6.69 -9.20
C SER A 309 10.00 6.93 -8.32
N PRO A 310 11.21 6.74 -8.84
CA PRO A 310 12.44 7.04 -8.11
C PRO A 310 12.51 8.48 -7.58
N SER A 311 11.94 9.45 -8.32
CA SER A 311 11.84 10.85 -7.89
C SER A 311 10.93 11.02 -6.67
N GLU A 312 9.74 10.42 -6.68
CA GLU A 312 8.82 10.47 -5.53
C GLU A 312 9.44 9.82 -4.29
N VAL A 313 10.13 8.68 -4.46
CA VAL A 313 10.83 8.00 -3.37
C VAL A 313 11.93 8.89 -2.80
N SER A 314 12.71 9.55 -3.66
CA SER A 314 13.78 10.46 -3.26
C SER A 314 13.24 11.65 -2.45
N GLU A 315 12.08 12.20 -2.83
CA GLU A 315 11.41 13.28 -2.09
C GLU A 315 10.92 12.83 -0.72
N ILE A 316 10.40 11.61 -0.60
CA ILE A 316 9.89 11.05 0.65
C ILE A 316 11.04 10.71 1.62
N ILE A 317 12.16 10.21 1.10
CA ILE A 317 13.33 9.79 1.88
C ILE A 317 14.25 10.98 2.19
N ALA A 318 14.14 12.09 1.46
CA ALA A 318 14.96 13.26 1.68
C ALA A 318 14.86 13.70 3.15
N PRO A 319 16.00 14.02 3.80
CA PRO A 319 15.97 14.52 5.16
C PRO A 319 15.08 15.77 5.22
N PRO A 320 14.30 15.94 6.29
CA PRO A 320 13.39 17.08 6.41
C PRO A 320 14.20 18.35 6.19
N THR A 321 13.86 19.07 5.12
CA THR A 321 14.60 20.29 4.79
C THR A 321 14.32 21.30 5.88
N THR A 322 15.30 21.55 6.75
CA THR A 322 15.18 22.53 7.82
C THR A 322 15.03 23.91 7.20
N THR A 323 13.79 24.32 6.98
CA THR A 323 13.48 25.66 6.51
C THR A 323 13.69 26.61 7.68
N THR A 324 14.89 27.16 7.77
CA THR A 324 15.22 28.18 8.77
C THR A 324 14.42 29.43 8.42
N THR A 325 13.24 29.58 9.04
CA THR A 325 12.48 30.82 8.95
C THR A 325 13.25 31.90 9.68
N THR A 326 13.97 32.73 8.92
CA THR A 326 14.68 33.87 9.49
C THR A 326 13.66 34.97 9.74
N THR A 327 13.12 35.05 10.95
CA THR A 327 12.28 36.17 11.37
C THR A 327 13.17 37.40 11.49
N THR A 328 13.19 38.25 10.47
CA THR A 328 13.87 39.55 10.55
C THR A 328 13.07 40.47 11.48
N THR A 329 13.47 40.56 12.75
CA THR A 329 12.93 41.56 13.67
C THR A 329 13.51 42.93 13.32
N THR A 330 12.73 43.77 12.63
CA THR A 330 13.11 45.17 12.38
C THR A 330 12.97 45.97 13.68
N THR A 331 14.06 46.11 14.44
CA THR A 331 14.11 47.02 15.58
C THR A 331 14.24 48.46 15.08
N THR A 332 13.16 49.24 15.21
CA THR A 332 13.19 50.68 14.91
C THR A 332 13.79 51.41 16.12
N THR A 333 15.06 51.80 16.04
CA THR A 333 15.74 52.58 17.09
C THR A 333 15.47 54.07 16.85
N THR A 334 14.59 54.67 17.64
CA THR A 334 14.37 56.13 17.64
C THR A 334 15.48 56.80 18.45
N THR A 335 16.47 57.39 17.76
CA THR A 335 17.57 58.13 18.39
C THR A 335 17.11 59.54 18.77
N THR A 336 16.79 59.77 20.04
CA THR A 336 16.52 61.10 20.58
C THR A 336 17.83 61.78 20.96
N THR A 337 18.35 62.68 20.12
CA THR A 337 19.53 63.48 20.42
C THR A 337 19.18 64.59 21.42
N ARG A 338 19.63 64.44 22.68
CA ARG A 338 19.63 65.50 23.68
C ARG A 338 20.94 66.30 23.59
N PRO A 339 20.91 67.64 23.56
CA PRO A 339 22.12 68.44 23.54
C PRO A 339 22.88 68.30 24.87
N THR A 340 24.16 67.94 24.79
CA THR A 340 25.05 67.79 25.94
C THR A 340 25.96 69.01 26.03
N THR A 341 25.79 69.82 27.08
CA THR A 341 26.67 70.95 27.41
C THR A 341 27.97 70.43 27.99
N THR A 342 29.10 70.75 27.36
CA THR A 342 30.44 70.35 27.81
C THR A 342 31.01 71.42 28.74
N THR A 343 31.26 71.06 29.99
CA THR A 343 32.00 71.91 30.95
C THR A 343 33.39 71.31 31.15
N THR A 344 34.41 72.06 30.74
CA THR A 344 35.82 71.68 30.81
C THR A 344 36.39 72.08 32.18
N THR A 345 36.81 71.11 32.97
CA THR A 345 37.57 71.35 34.22
C THR A 345 38.89 70.60 34.13
N SER A 346 39.99 71.36 34.08
CA SER A 346 41.36 70.86 34.06
C SER A 346 41.84 70.51 35.46
N GLN A 347 42.20 69.26 35.71
CA GLN A 347 42.96 68.85 36.90
C GLN A 347 44.07 67.88 36.47
N PRO A 348 45.31 68.04 36.98
CA PRO A 348 46.41 67.15 36.65
C PRO A 348 46.40 65.97 37.60
N THR A 349 46.45 64.73 37.10
CA THR A 349 46.79 63.59 37.96
C THR A 349 47.49 62.46 37.20
N THR A 350 48.40 61.86 37.95
CA THR A 350 49.57 61.05 37.67
C THR A 350 49.36 59.72 36.95
N THR A 351 50.39 59.40 36.17
CA THR A 351 50.67 58.16 35.45
C THR A 351 50.75 56.92 36.36
N ALA A 352 49.95 55.90 36.06
CA ALA A 352 50.19 54.52 36.49
C ALA A 352 49.95 53.58 35.30
N THR A 353 51.01 52.98 34.79
CA THR A 353 51.01 52.00 33.69
C THR A 353 50.56 50.63 34.20
N THR A 354 49.43 50.14 33.68
CA THR A 354 48.96 48.76 33.83
C THR A 354 48.87 48.14 32.43
N PRO A 355 49.34 46.89 32.21
CA PRO A 355 49.35 46.28 30.89
C PRO A 355 47.91 46.01 30.41
N LYS A 356 47.54 46.63 29.29
CA LYS A 356 46.24 46.47 28.63
C LYS A 356 46.27 45.20 27.78
N THR A 357 45.48 44.22 28.15
CA THR A 357 45.21 43.04 27.33
C THR A 357 44.38 43.45 26.12
N THR A 358 44.94 43.28 24.93
CA THR A 358 44.26 43.56 23.65
C THR A 358 43.42 42.34 23.27
N THR A 359 42.11 42.44 23.39
CA THR A 359 41.17 41.44 22.85
C THR A 359 40.85 41.84 21.40
N THR A 360 41.36 41.06 20.45
CA THR A 360 41.07 41.22 19.02
C THR A 360 39.74 40.55 18.71
N THR A 361 38.70 41.35 18.44
CA THR A 361 37.39 40.84 18.01
C THR A 361 37.36 40.76 16.49
N THR A 362 37.53 39.55 15.94
CA THR A 362 37.38 39.29 14.51
C THR A 362 35.89 39.27 14.16
N THR A 363 35.45 40.25 13.36
CA THR A 363 34.08 40.32 12.85
C THR A 363 34.03 39.65 11.49
N THR A 364 33.48 38.45 11.39
CA THR A 364 33.30 37.73 10.13
C THR A 364 31.98 38.17 9.51
N THR A 365 32.03 38.93 8.41
CA THR A 365 30.84 39.35 7.65
C THR A 365 30.46 38.25 6.66
N THR A 366 29.42 37.47 6.99
CA THR A 366 28.87 36.46 6.08
C THR A 366 27.84 37.12 5.16
N THR A 367 28.13 37.18 3.86
CA THR A 367 27.22 37.73 2.84
C THR A 367 26.21 36.65 2.45
N THR A 368 24.96 36.75 2.92
CA THR A 368 23.88 35.84 2.55
C THR A 368 23.25 36.30 1.23
N ALA A 369 23.40 35.50 0.17
CA ALA A 369 22.68 35.71 -1.09
C ALA A 369 21.18 35.52 -0.87
N THR A 370 20.39 36.55 -1.19
CA THR A 370 18.93 36.52 -1.07
C THR A 370 18.35 36.09 -2.42
N THR A 371 17.78 34.89 -2.49
CA THR A 371 17.06 34.42 -3.68
C THR A 371 15.61 34.87 -3.59
N THR A 372 15.20 35.81 -4.43
CA THR A 372 13.82 36.32 -4.49
C THR A 372 12.98 35.42 -5.40
N THR A 373 12.13 34.58 -4.82
CA THR A 373 11.16 33.78 -5.58
C THR A 373 9.90 34.61 -5.84
N THR A 374 9.66 34.95 -7.10
CA THR A 374 8.47 35.71 -7.52
C THR A 374 7.31 34.74 -7.75
N SER A 375 6.30 34.77 -6.88
CA SER A 375 5.08 33.97 -7.04
C SER A 375 4.18 34.60 -8.09
N GLN A 376 4.01 33.94 -9.23
CA GLN A 376 3.07 34.36 -10.28
C GLN A 376 1.67 33.83 -9.97
N SER A 377 0.70 34.75 -9.89
CA SER A 377 -0.72 34.45 -9.73
C SER A 377 -1.26 33.84 -11.03
N MET A 378 -1.65 32.57 -11.01
CA MET A 378 -2.34 31.93 -12.13
C MET A 378 -3.82 32.29 -12.10
N THR A 379 -4.31 32.87 -13.19
CA THR A 379 -5.73 33.18 -13.40
C THR A 379 -6.38 31.98 -14.09
N THR A 380 -7.22 31.25 -13.38
CA THR A 380 -7.93 30.07 -13.92
C THR A 380 -9.13 30.51 -14.75
N THR A 381 -9.13 30.23 -16.05
CA THR A 381 -10.26 30.50 -16.96
C THR A 381 -11.15 29.26 -17.03
N THR A 382 -12.35 29.33 -16.46
CA THR A 382 -13.33 28.23 -16.51
C THR A 382 -14.09 28.27 -17.83
N THR A 383 -13.93 27.24 -18.66
CA THR A 383 -14.71 27.08 -19.90
C THR A 383 -15.88 26.14 -19.63
N THR A 384 -17.11 26.65 -19.76
CA THR A 384 -18.35 25.87 -19.58
C THR A 384 -18.73 25.18 -20.89
N THR A 385 -18.61 23.86 -20.95
CA THR A 385 -19.05 23.06 -22.10
C THR A 385 -20.44 22.50 -21.83
N THR A 386 -21.43 22.91 -22.63
CA THR A 386 -22.81 22.43 -22.55
C THR A 386 -22.96 21.16 -23.40
N THR A 387 -23.05 20.00 -22.75
CA THR A 387 -23.31 18.71 -23.42
C THR A 387 -24.81 18.45 -23.50
N THR A 388 -25.33 18.28 -24.72
CA THR A 388 -26.74 17.96 -24.97
C THR A 388 -26.90 16.44 -25.08
N THR A 389 -27.58 15.81 -24.12
CA THR A 389 -27.78 14.36 -24.08
C THR A 389 -29.07 13.98 -24.80
N GLN A 390 -28.96 13.16 -25.85
CA GLN A 390 -30.09 12.57 -26.57
C GLN A 390 -30.51 11.27 -25.88
N SER A 391 -31.76 11.18 -25.42
CA SER A 391 -32.32 9.99 -24.77
C SER A 391 -32.88 9.03 -25.82
N THR A 392 -32.34 7.81 -25.88
CA THR A 392 -32.92 6.69 -26.64
C THR A 392 -33.49 5.66 -25.68
N THR A 393 -34.81 5.48 -25.72
CA THR A 393 -35.56 4.49 -24.94
C THR A 393 -35.44 3.10 -25.58
N SER A 394 -34.81 2.14 -24.91
CA SER A 394 -34.80 0.73 -25.30
C SER A 394 -35.80 -0.09 -24.46
N LYS A 395 -36.47 -1.01 -25.15
CA LYS A 395 -37.54 -1.88 -24.67
C LYS A 395 -36.99 -2.99 -23.75
N PRO A 396 -37.71 -3.41 -22.68
CA PRO A 396 -37.22 -4.43 -21.77
C PRO A 396 -37.24 -5.82 -22.41
N THR A 397 -36.10 -6.53 -22.30
CA THR A 397 -35.95 -7.94 -22.69
C THR A 397 -36.05 -8.82 -21.46
N THR A 398 -36.95 -9.81 -21.50
CA THR A 398 -37.22 -10.74 -20.40
C THR A 398 -36.23 -11.90 -20.45
N THR A 399 -35.45 -12.09 -19.39
CA THR A 399 -34.49 -13.21 -19.26
C THR A 399 -35.07 -14.30 -18.37
N THR A 400 -35.15 -15.53 -18.88
CA THR A 400 -35.63 -16.71 -18.16
C THR A 400 -34.44 -17.49 -17.59
N THR A 401 -34.35 -17.55 -16.26
CA THR A 401 -33.28 -18.28 -15.55
C THR A 401 -33.70 -19.73 -15.29
N THR A 402 -32.90 -20.70 -15.75
CA THR A 402 -33.11 -22.14 -15.49
C THR A 402 -32.14 -22.61 -14.42
N THR A 403 -32.65 -23.14 -13.31
CA THR A 403 -31.86 -23.61 -12.17
C THR A 403 -31.59 -25.11 -12.30
N THR A 404 -30.32 -25.52 -12.33
CA THR A 404 -29.91 -26.93 -12.34
C THR A 404 -29.32 -27.30 -10.98
N THR A 405 -29.91 -28.30 -10.32
CA THR A 405 -29.48 -28.80 -9.01
C THR A 405 -28.49 -29.95 -9.18
N THR A 406 -27.32 -29.87 -8.57
CA THR A 406 -26.32 -30.95 -8.56
C THR A 406 -26.09 -31.45 -7.14
N THR A 407 -26.21 -32.77 -6.93
CA THR A 407 -26.03 -33.44 -5.64
C THR A 407 -24.61 -33.96 -5.50
N THR A 408 -23.90 -33.61 -4.42
CA THR A 408 -22.57 -34.17 -4.10
C THR A 408 -22.59 -34.91 -2.76
N THR A 409 -22.17 -36.18 -2.79
CA THR A 409 -21.94 -37.04 -1.62
C THR A 409 -20.54 -36.83 -1.05
N SER A 410 -20.44 -36.51 0.25
CA SER A 410 -19.17 -36.36 0.96
C SER A 410 -18.72 -37.68 1.61
N LYS A 411 -17.44 -38.02 1.44
CA LYS A 411 -16.68 -38.87 2.37
C LYS A 411 -15.44 -38.08 2.80
N GLY A 412 -15.24 -37.99 4.11
CA GLY A 412 -14.23 -37.16 4.76
C GLY A 412 -12.79 -37.57 4.42
N GLY A 413 -11.93 -36.56 4.35
CA GLY A 413 -10.48 -36.64 4.21
C GLY A 413 -9.90 -35.22 4.21
N GLY A 414 -8.80 -35.00 4.96
CA GLY A 414 -8.24 -33.69 5.26
C GLY A 414 -8.07 -32.76 4.07
N GLY A 415 -8.52 -31.51 4.24
CA GLY A 415 -8.52 -30.47 3.22
C GLY A 415 -7.12 -30.04 2.83
N ILE A 416 -6.66 -30.56 1.70
CA ILE A 416 -5.51 -30.08 0.95
C ILE A 416 -6.03 -28.91 0.09
N CYS A 417 -5.54 -27.71 0.36
CA CYS A 417 -6.03 -26.47 -0.25
C CYS A 417 -5.62 -26.41 -1.73
N GLY A 418 -6.54 -26.75 -2.64
CA GLY A 418 -6.46 -26.46 -4.09
C GLY A 418 -6.93 -27.61 -5.02
N PRO A 419 -7.26 -27.30 -6.29
CA PRO A 419 -8.05 -28.15 -7.19
C PRO A 419 -7.29 -29.33 -7.86
N ALA A 420 -6.42 -30.05 -7.13
CA ALA A 420 -5.58 -31.11 -7.69
C ALA A 420 -6.23 -32.51 -7.78
N ALA A 421 -7.51 -32.69 -7.43
CA ALA A 421 -8.08 -34.04 -7.38
C ALA A 421 -8.43 -34.66 -8.76
N ILE A 422 -8.37 -33.93 -9.89
CA ILE A 422 -8.81 -34.46 -11.20
C ILE A 422 -7.76 -34.41 -12.32
N ILE A 423 -6.60 -33.77 -12.16
CA ILE A 423 -5.54 -33.73 -13.22
C ILE A 423 -4.21 -34.34 -12.74
N GLY A 424 -4.26 -35.37 -11.88
CA GLY A 424 -3.07 -36.02 -11.32
C GLY A 424 -2.48 -37.18 -12.14
N LEU A 425 -3.01 -37.50 -13.33
CA LEU A 425 -2.62 -38.72 -14.07
C LEU A 425 -1.89 -38.49 -15.41
N ALA A 426 -1.70 -37.24 -15.85
CA ALA A 426 -1.07 -36.98 -17.16
C ALA A 426 0.39 -36.49 -17.11
N VAL A 427 0.91 -36.02 -15.96
CA VAL A 427 2.24 -35.37 -15.91
C VAL A 427 3.35 -36.26 -15.32
N ILE A 428 2.99 -37.36 -14.66
CA ILE A 428 3.95 -38.28 -14.02
C ILE A 428 4.98 -38.92 -15.00
N PRO A 429 4.68 -39.20 -16.29
CA PRO A 429 5.69 -39.76 -17.18
C PRO A 429 6.81 -38.78 -17.58
N LEU A 430 6.64 -37.46 -17.43
CA LEU A 430 7.63 -36.50 -17.94
C LEU A 430 8.82 -36.26 -16.98
N LEU A 431 8.65 -36.51 -15.67
CA LEU A 431 9.69 -36.21 -14.67
C LEU A 431 10.60 -37.40 -14.31
N LEU A 432 10.30 -38.61 -14.81
CA LEU A 432 11.15 -39.79 -14.59
C LEU A 432 12.13 -40.08 -15.75
N GLY A 433 12.11 -39.27 -16.80
CA GLY A 433 12.88 -39.50 -18.03
C GLY A 433 14.15 -38.65 -18.16
N LYS A 434 14.98 -38.50 -17.12
CA LYS A 434 16.35 -37.96 -17.27
C LYS A 434 17.27 -38.33 -16.11
N ARG A 435 17.62 -39.62 -16.03
CA ARG A 435 18.89 -40.08 -15.46
C ARG A 435 19.47 -41.16 -16.37
N HIS A 436 20.29 -40.73 -17.31
CA HIS A 436 21.42 -41.48 -17.85
C HIS A 436 22.54 -40.50 -18.16
#